data_AF-A0A534VWG4-F1
#
_entry.id   AF-A0A534VWG4-F1
#
_cell.length_a   1.000
_cell.length_b   1.000
_cell.length_c   1.000
_cell.angle_alpha   90.00
_cell.angle_beta   90.00
_cell.angle_gamma   90.00
#
_symmetry.space_group_name_H-M   'P 1'
#
loop_
_entity.id
_entity.type
_entity.pdbx_description
1 polymer ?
#
loop_
_entity_poly.entity_id
_entity_poly.type
_entity_poly.pdbx_seq_one_letter_code
_entity_poly.pdbx_strand_id
1 'polypeptide(L)'
;MLLLAARAMDGPWLERHVLLPGYYPWAPAWVSRDVRAGVAIAGVVLVAASWPVGRALARATLGGAARVVLAVALALTASEWILRRGNRQLAGWRAAKVEFRLGRPDRQFGWVLLPSRATVLGPPRHPTLYAVDAWGDRAQGPQGAPDPGLPSLIVAGESIAAGHGVAYEDSFPALMVNDLGLQAVNVACGGYGSDQALLRLGDALGRLRRPTAAIITFVPVMLFRNVQDYRPRLALREGALVPAPAAEGFFGRLRLRDLLINEVRYLSDHGLRDATRLTSAILRESARVARQHGAEPLFAVISIGRPRTLDEHPEGALLRELFVEQGLPYALVDVDPSELLPWDGHPDPAAHRRIAKELEAALRPRLSHAQ
;
A
#
# COMPACT_ATOMS: atom_id res chain seq x y z
N MET A 1 22.30 17.21 -17.53
CA MET A 1 21.86 16.27 -16.47
C MET A 1 20.51 15.63 -16.78
N LEU A 2 19.41 16.38 -16.96
CA LEU A 2 18.09 15.78 -17.21
C LEU A 2 18.00 14.92 -18.48
N LEU A 3 18.67 15.30 -19.58
CA LEU A 3 18.71 14.46 -20.79
C LEU A 3 19.42 13.11 -20.56
N LEU A 4 20.46 13.10 -19.74
CA LEU A 4 21.16 11.87 -19.35
C LEU A 4 20.30 11.04 -18.39
N ALA A 5 19.58 11.69 -17.48
CA ALA A 5 18.61 11.02 -16.61
C ALA A 5 17.48 10.38 -17.43
N ALA A 6 16.88 11.10 -18.39
CA ALA A 6 15.86 10.55 -19.29
C ALA A 6 16.37 9.37 -20.13
N ARG A 7 17.68 9.34 -20.45
CA ARG A 7 18.28 8.17 -21.11
C ARG A 7 18.41 6.98 -20.15
N ALA A 8 18.77 7.22 -18.89
CA ALA A 8 18.93 6.20 -17.86
C ALA A 8 17.60 5.64 -17.32
N MET A 9 16.49 6.35 -17.51
CA MET A 9 15.12 5.88 -17.19
C MET A 9 14.62 4.88 -18.24
N ASP A 10 15.32 3.75 -18.36
CA ASP A 10 14.89 2.62 -19.18
C ASP A 10 13.81 1.77 -18.48
N GLY A 11 13.37 0.69 -19.12
CA GLY A 11 12.34 -0.21 -18.58
C GLY A 11 12.69 -0.73 -17.18
N PRO A 12 13.86 -1.37 -17.00
CA PRO A 12 14.31 -1.85 -15.68
C PRO A 12 14.39 -0.75 -14.62
N TRP A 13 14.85 0.45 -14.97
CA TRP A 13 14.88 1.56 -14.02
C TRP A 13 13.46 1.97 -13.58
N LEU A 14 12.54 2.14 -14.53
CA LEU A 14 11.15 2.50 -14.22
C LEU A 14 10.48 1.43 -13.38
N GLU A 15 10.70 0.16 -13.74
CA GLU A 15 10.19 -0.99 -13.00
C GLU A 15 10.61 -0.93 -11.53
N ARG A 16 11.92 -0.77 -11.28
CA ARG A 16 12.50 -0.72 -9.94
C ARG A 16 12.08 0.50 -9.11
N HIS A 17 12.03 1.69 -9.72
CA HIS A 17 11.90 2.95 -8.98
C HIS A 17 10.48 3.52 -8.95
N VAL A 18 9.61 3.08 -9.85
CA VAL A 18 8.27 3.66 -10.05
C VAL A 18 7.20 2.57 -10.04
N LEU A 19 7.33 1.57 -10.91
CA LEU A 19 6.25 0.61 -11.15
C LEU A 19 6.08 -0.32 -9.96
N LEU A 20 7.10 -1.10 -9.59
CA LEU A 20 7.03 -2.07 -8.48
C LEU A 20 6.66 -1.41 -7.13
N PRO A 21 7.37 -0.38 -6.65
CA PRO A 21 7.06 0.20 -5.35
C PRO A 21 5.79 1.06 -5.38
N GLY A 22 5.36 1.56 -6.53
CA GLY A 22 4.36 2.62 -6.64
C GLY A 22 3.02 2.23 -7.27
N TYR A 23 2.99 1.15 -8.05
CA TYR A 23 1.83 0.70 -8.81
C TYR A 23 1.60 -0.80 -8.62
N TYR A 24 0.36 -1.14 -8.30
CA TYR A 24 -0.12 -2.51 -8.28
C TYR A 24 -1.63 -2.47 -8.54
N PRO A 25 -2.19 -3.31 -9.42
CA PRO A 25 -1.57 -4.41 -10.18
C PRO A 25 -0.74 -3.98 -11.41
N TRP A 26 -0.98 -2.79 -11.98
CA TRP A 26 -0.20 -2.24 -13.09
C TRP A 26 -0.12 -0.72 -13.03
N ALA A 27 0.88 -0.17 -13.71
CA ALA A 27 0.83 1.23 -14.10
C ALA A 27 0.12 1.37 -15.44
N PRO A 28 -0.57 2.49 -15.70
CA PRO A 28 -1.02 2.82 -17.04
C PRO A 28 0.15 2.79 -18.04
N ALA A 29 -0.07 2.24 -19.24
CA ALA A 29 0.98 2.07 -20.26
C ALA A 29 1.69 3.40 -20.64
N TRP A 30 1.02 4.53 -20.43
CA TRP A 30 1.57 5.85 -20.69
C TRP A 30 2.65 6.26 -19.67
N VAL A 31 2.67 5.72 -18.44
CA VAL A 31 3.57 6.16 -17.36
C VAL A 31 5.03 6.08 -17.80
N SER A 32 5.46 4.92 -18.32
CA SER A 32 6.85 4.71 -18.74
C SER A 32 7.29 5.64 -19.88
N ARG A 33 6.40 5.88 -20.84
CA ARG A 33 6.67 6.74 -22.00
C ARG A 33 6.67 8.23 -21.60
N ASP A 34 5.63 8.66 -20.91
CA ASP A 34 5.35 10.07 -20.68
C ASP A 34 6.24 10.65 -19.58
N VAL A 35 6.61 9.86 -18.56
CA VAL A 35 7.61 10.28 -17.56
C VAL A 35 8.95 10.54 -18.25
N ARG A 36 9.41 9.59 -19.08
CA ARG A 36 10.67 9.73 -19.81
C ARG A 36 10.65 10.91 -20.78
N ALA A 37 9.57 11.05 -21.55
CA ALA A 37 9.37 12.17 -22.46
C ALA A 37 9.33 13.50 -21.71
N GLY A 38 8.63 13.57 -20.58
CA GLY A 38 8.55 14.77 -19.74
C GLY A 38 9.91 15.20 -19.21
N VAL A 39 10.73 14.27 -18.70
CA VAL A 39 12.10 14.58 -18.24
C VAL A 39 12.99 15.01 -19.41
N ALA A 40 12.86 14.39 -20.58
CA ALA A 40 13.60 14.79 -21.77
C ALA A 40 13.21 16.21 -22.24
N ILE A 41 11.90 16.50 -22.34
CA ILE A 41 11.37 17.81 -22.71
C ILE A 41 11.83 18.87 -21.71
N ALA A 42 11.73 18.61 -20.40
CA ALA A 42 12.24 19.52 -19.38
C ALA A 42 13.76 19.77 -19.55
N GLY A 43 14.54 18.74 -19.87
CA GLY A 43 15.95 18.87 -20.20
C GLY A 43 16.21 19.77 -21.40
N VAL A 44 15.48 19.58 -22.51
CA VAL A 44 15.57 20.43 -23.71
C VAL A 44 15.19 21.87 -23.39
N VAL A 45 14.09 22.09 -22.66
CA VAL A 45 13.62 23.41 -22.26
C VAL A 45 14.67 24.13 -21.41
N LEU A 46 15.28 23.45 -20.44
CA LEU A 46 16.34 24.06 -19.62
C LEU A 46 17.59 24.41 -20.44
N VAL A 47 17.98 23.57 -21.40
CA VAL A 47 19.10 23.87 -22.30
C VAL A 47 18.77 25.08 -23.19
N ALA A 48 17.60 25.08 -23.83
CA ALA A 48 17.15 26.18 -24.67
C ALA A 48 17.00 27.50 -23.88
N ALA A 49 16.54 27.42 -22.63
CA ALA A 49 16.39 28.56 -21.74
C ALA A 49 17.72 29.00 -21.09
N SER A 50 18.76 28.16 -21.05
CA SER A 50 19.99 28.45 -20.32
C SER A 50 20.69 29.75 -20.79
N TRP A 51 20.76 29.96 -22.10
CA TRP A 51 21.35 31.16 -22.70
C TRP A 51 20.55 32.44 -22.45
N PRO A 52 19.24 32.51 -22.75
CA PRO A 52 18.44 33.70 -22.46
C PRO A 52 18.33 33.97 -20.96
N VAL A 53 18.20 32.93 -20.12
CA VAL A 53 18.18 33.07 -18.65
C VAL A 53 19.53 33.58 -18.15
N GLY A 54 20.66 33.03 -18.62
CA GLY A 54 21.99 33.50 -18.26
C GLY A 54 22.22 34.97 -18.62
N ARG A 55 21.80 35.39 -19.82
CA ARG A 55 21.85 36.80 -20.23
C ARG A 55 20.93 37.69 -19.41
N ALA A 56 19.74 37.23 -19.07
CA ALA A 56 18.80 37.96 -18.23
C ALA A 56 19.31 38.09 -16.80
N LEU A 57 19.94 37.05 -16.23
CA LEU A 57 20.57 37.06 -14.91
C LEU A 57 21.77 38.00 -14.87
N ALA A 58 22.61 38.01 -15.91
CA ALA A 58 23.75 38.93 -16.01
C ALA A 58 23.31 40.42 -16.07
N ARG A 59 22.07 40.69 -16.48
CA ARG A 59 21.47 42.03 -16.53
C ARG A 59 20.39 42.21 -15.45
N ALA A 60 20.27 41.28 -14.52
CA ALA A 60 19.19 41.31 -13.55
C ALA A 60 19.40 42.46 -12.59
N THR A 61 18.40 43.33 -12.50
CA THR A 61 18.31 44.30 -11.42
C THR A 61 17.69 43.63 -10.19
N LEU A 62 17.95 44.20 -9.01
CA LEU A 62 17.28 43.77 -7.78
C LEU A 62 15.74 43.73 -7.94
N GLY A 63 15.18 44.71 -8.65
CA GLY A 63 13.74 44.74 -8.97
C GLY A 63 13.29 43.63 -9.92
N GLY A 64 14.11 43.24 -10.89
CA GLY A 64 13.82 42.10 -11.78
C GLY A 64 13.82 40.76 -11.04
N ALA A 65 14.85 40.53 -10.22
CA ALA A 65 14.93 39.35 -9.36
C ALA A 65 13.75 39.29 -8.39
N ALA A 66 13.39 40.42 -7.77
CA ALA A 66 12.24 40.50 -6.86
C ALA A 66 10.91 40.12 -7.56
N ARG A 67 10.69 40.52 -8.81
CA ARG A 67 9.49 40.12 -9.57
C ARG A 67 9.45 38.63 -9.88
N VAL A 68 10.58 38.01 -10.21
CA VAL A 68 10.65 36.57 -10.45
C VAL A 68 10.35 35.80 -9.15
N VAL A 69 10.97 36.20 -8.05
CA VAL A 69 10.69 35.62 -6.72
C VAL A 69 9.21 35.78 -6.37
N LEU A 70 8.64 36.97 -6.57
CA LEU A 70 7.22 37.22 -6.34
C LEU A 70 6.34 36.35 -7.24
N ALA A 71 6.65 36.20 -8.52
CA ALA A 71 5.90 35.37 -9.44
C ALA A 71 5.92 33.88 -9.03
N VAL A 72 7.09 33.36 -8.63
CA VAL A 72 7.21 31.98 -8.12
C VAL A 72 6.42 31.81 -6.82
N ALA A 73 6.53 32.76 -5.89
CA ALA A 73 5.78 32.73 -4.63
C ALA A 73 4.26 32.76 -4.87
N LEU A 74 3.78 33.62 -5.78
CA LEU A 74 2.38 33.70 -6.18
C LEU A 74 1.91 32.41 -6.87
N ALA A 75 2.72 31.81 -7.74
CA ALA A 75 2.39 30.56 -8.41
C ALA A 75 2.25 29.40 -7.40
N LEU A 76 3.21 29.24 -6.48
CA LEU A 76 3.15 28.23 -5.42
C LEU A 76 1.92 28.46 -4.51
N THR A 77 1.64 29.72 -4.15
CA THR A 77 0.46 30.06 -3.35
C THR A 77 -0.84 29.75 -4.08
N ALA A 78 -0.93 30.06 -5.38
CA ALA A 78 -2.10 29.76 -6.19
C ALA A 78 -2.30 28.24 -6.36
N SER A 79 -1.23 27.48 -6.62
CA SER A 79 -1.29 26.02 -6.70
C SER A 79 -1.72 25.40 -5.38
N GLU A 80 -1.16 25.86 -4.26
CA GLU A 80 -1.57 25.42 -2.92
C GLU A 80 -3.05 25.73 -2.66
N TRP A 81 -3.51 26.92 -3.04
CA TRP A 81 -4.92 27.30 -2.90
C TRP A 81 -5.85 26.45 -3.76
N ILE A 82 -5.48 26.15 -5.02
CA ILE A 82 -6.23 25.25 -5.90
C ILE A 82 -6.31 23.85 -5.28
N LEU A 83 -5.20 23.30 -4.79
CA LEU A 83 -5.16 21.97 -4.16
C LEU A 83 -5.95 21.92 -2.84
N ARG A 84 -6.16 23.07 -2.18
CA ARG A 84 -6.99 23.20 -0.98
C ARG A 84 -8.47 23.43 -1.27
N ARG A 85 -8.87 23.74 -2.51
CA ARG A 85 -10.28 23.84 -2.87
C ARG A 85 -10.91 22.44 -2.76
N GLY A 86 -11.77 22.25 -1.76
CA GLY A 86 -12.36 20.95 -1.43
C GLY A 86 -12.30 20.65 0.07
N ASN A 87 -12.58 19.40 0.45
CA ASN A 87 -12.62 18.97 1.85
C ASN A 87 -11.31 19.36 2.60
N ARG A 88 -11.45 20.04 3.75
CA ARG A 88 -10.32 20.67 4.45
C ARG A 88 -9.41 19.67 5.17
N GLN A 89 -9.91 18.49 5.51
CA GLN A 89 -9.18 17.50 6.31
C GLN A 89 -8.31 16.58 5.44
N LEU A 90 -8.88 15.92 4.44
CA LEU A 90 -8.15 15.10 3.48
C LEU A 90 -8.07 15.76 2.12
N ALA A 91 -6.98 15.48 1.40
CA ALA A 91 -6.92 15.84 -0.01
C ALA A 91 -8.10 15.20 -0.76
N GLY A 92 -8.73 15.95 -1.66
CA GLY A 92 -9.96 15.52 -2.33
C GLY A 92 -9.81 14.17 -3.05
N TRP A 93 -8.64 13.90 -3.61
CA TRP A 93 -8.32 12.63 -4.30
C TRP A 93 -8.25 11.41 -3.37
N ARG A 94 -8.10 11.60 -2.04
CA ARG A 94 -8.20 10.51 -1.06
C ARG A 94 -9.60 10.36 -0.50
N ALA A 95 -10.34 11.45 -0.34
CA ALA A 95 -11.66 11.44 0.29
C ALA A 95 -12.69 10.54 -0.43
N ALA A 96 -12.52 10.27 -1.72
CA ALA A 96 -13.41 9.40 -2.49
C ALA A 96 -13.21 7.90 -2.22
N LYS A 97 -12.07 7.48 -1.64
CA LYS A 97 -11.78 6.06 -1.44
C LYS A 97 -12.70 5.45 -0.37
N VAL A 98 -13.01 4.16 -0.50
CA VAL A 98 -13.97 3.47 0.40
C VAL A 98 -13.55 3.59 1.86
N GLU A 99 -12.26 3.56 2.15
CA GLU A 99 -11.72 3.56 3.52
C GLU A 99 -12.00 4.89 4.22
N PHE A 100 -12.13 5.98 3.47
CA PHE A 100 -12.51 7.29 4.02
C PHE A 100 -14.02 7.56 3.94
N ARG A 101 -14.77 6.82 3.11
CA ARG A 101 -16.24 6.88 3.10
C ARG A 101 -16.86 6.04 4.23
N LEU A 102 -16.31 4.86 4.49
CA LEU A 102 -16.73 3.94 5.55
C LEU A 102 -15.91 4.08 6.83
N GLY A 103 -14.77 4.75 6.79
CA GLY A 103 -13.87 4.88 7.92
C GLY A 103 -13.63 6.32 8.37
N ARG A 104 -12.59 6.50 9.17
CA ARG A 104 -12.09 7.79 9.64
C ARG A 104 -10.57 7.75 9.82
N PRO A 105 -9.88 8.90 9.81
CA PRO A 105 -8.50 8.98 10.26
C PRO A 105 -8.34 8.46 11.69
N ASP A 106 -7.19 7.84 11.95
CA ASP A 106 -6.84 7.25 13.24
C ASP A 106 -5.38 7.56 13.61
N ARG A 107 -5.12 7.78 14.90
CA ARG A 107 -3.79 8.20 15.37
C ARG A 107 -2.79 7.05 15.46
N GLN A 108 -3.27 5.82 15.60
CA GLN A 108 -2.44 4.63 15.70
C GLN A 108 -2.29 3.97 14.32
N PHE A 109 -3.40 3.80 13.60
CA PHE A 109 -3.43 3.04 12.36
C PHE A 109 -3.44 3.92 11.10
N GLY A 110 -3.44 5.24 11.24
CA GLY A 110 -3.59 6.19 10.13
C GLY A 110 -5.05 6.38 9.71
N TRP A 111 -5.78 5.30 9.49
CA TRP A 111 -7.24 5.28 9.38
C TRP A 111 -7.79 3.94 9.86
N VAL A 112 -9.08 3.90 10.17
CA VAL A 112 -9.82 2.67 10.53
C VAL A 112 -11.21 2.71 9.91
N LEU A 113 -11.79 1.54 9.66
CA LEU A 113 -13.19 1.43 9.30
C LEU A 113 -14.07 1.70 10.52
N LEU A 114 -15.23 2.34 10.32
CA LEU A 114 -16.15 2.60 11.42
C LEU A 114 -16.96 1.34 11.72
N PRO A 115 -17.11 0.96 13.01
CA PRO A 115 -17.87 -0.23 13.40
C PRO A 115 -19.32 -0.22 12.91
N SER A 116 -19.84 -1.41 12.68
CA SER A 116 -21.24 -1.69 12.33
C SER A 116 -21.76 -0.89 11.14
N ARG A 117 -20.99 -0.91 10.05
CA ARG A 117 -21.33 -0.23 8.81
C ARG A 117 -21.28 -1.16 7.61
N ALA A 118 -22.02 -0.80 6.57
CA ALA A 118 -21.90 -1.43 5.28
C ALA A 118 -22.07 -0.41 4.15
N THR A 119 -21.50 -0.72 2.99
CA THR A 119 -21.73 -0.02 1.73
C THR A 119 -21.79 -1.03 0.60
N VAL A 120 -22.26 -0.60 -0.57
CA VAL A 120 -22.13 -1.34 -1.81
C VAL A 120 -20.92 -0.81 -2.60
N LEU A 121 -20.12 -1.74 -3.12
CA LEU A 121 -19.00 -1.50 -4.04
C LEU A 121 -19.30 -2.09 -5.41
N GLY A 122 -18.48 -1.73 -6.40
CA GLY A 122 -18.60 -2.21 -7.78
C GLY A 122 -19.58 -1.40 -8.63
N PRO A 123 -19.62 -1.68 -9.94
CA PRO A 123 -20.57 -1.06 -10.87
C PRO A 123 -22.00 -1.52 -10.56
N PRO A 124 -23.04 -0.78 -10.99
CA PRO A 124 -24.44 -1.14 -10.73
C PRO A 124 -24.85 -2.55 -11.18
N ARG A 125 -24.15 -3.13 -12.17
CA ARG A 125 -24.39 -4.49 -12.68
C ARG A 125 -23.73 -5.60 -11.85
N HIS A 126 -22.75 -5.24 -11.01
CA HIS A 126 -22.02 -6.16 -10.14
C HIS A 126 -21.88 -5.54 -8.74
N PRO A 127 -23.00 -5.31 -8.02
CA PRO A 127 -22.97 -4.73 -6.70
C PRO A 127 -22.45 -5.76 -5.68
N THR A 128 -21.48 -5.35 -4.87
CA THR A 128 -20.90 -6.18 -3.81
C THR A 128 -21.12 -5.52 -2.45
N LEU A 129 -21.72 -6.24 -1.50
CA LEU A 129 -21.84 -5.79 -0.12
C LEU A 129 -20.47 -5.81 0.56
N TYR A 130 -20.01 -4.64 0.98
CA TYR A 130 -18.83 -4.47 1.81
C TYR A 130 -19.26 -4.08 3.22
N ALA A 131 -19.12 -5.00 4.16
CA ALA A 131 -19.59 -4.85 5.53
C ALA A 131 -18.44 -4.90 6.55
N VAL A 132 -18.64 -4.16 7.64
CA VAL A 132 -17.73 -3.94 8.76
C VAL A 132 -18.47 -4.23 10.06
N ASP A 133 -17.95 -5.15 10.84
CA ASP A 133 -18.56 -5.61 12.09
C ASP A 133 -18.43 -4.61 13.26
N ALA A 134 -18.86 -5.01 14.45
CA ALA A 134 -18.76 -4.17 15.65
C ALA A 134 -17.32 -3.95 16.15
N TRP A 135 -16.33 -4.70 15.69
CA TRP A 135 -14.90 -4.48 15.98
C TRP A 135 -14.24 -3.49 15.02
N GLY A 136 -14.93 -3.12 13.93
CA GLY A 136 -14.37 -2.28 12.88
C GLY A 136 -13.61 -3.09 11.82
N ASP A 137 -13.89 -4.38 11.70
CA ASP A 137 -13.19 -5.34 10.84
C ASP A 137 -14.08 -5.84 9.70
N ARG A 138 -13.46 -6.28 8.60
CA ARG A 138 -14.19 -6.80 7.43
C ARG A 138 -14.93 -8.09 7.83
N ALA A 139 -16.25 -8.12 7.61
CA ALA A 139 -17.08 -9.26 8.02
C ALA A 139 -18.24 -9.53 7.05
N GLN A 140 -18.94 -10.65 7.23
CA GLN A 140 -20.11 -11.03 6.42
C GLN A 140 -21.24 -10.00 6.47
N GLY A 141 -21.44 -9.37 7.64
CA GLY A 141 -22.46 -8.36 7.85
C GLY A 141 -22.01 -7.31 8.87
N PRO A 142 -22.77 -6.22 9.02
CA PRO A 142 -22.43 -5.13 9.94
C PRO A 142 -22.76 -5.44 11.41
N GLN A 143 -23.48 -6.53 11.67
CA GLN A 143 -23.89 -6.93 13.01
C GLN A 143 -23.03 -8.09 13.52
N GLY A 144 -22.78 -8.09 14.82
CA GLY A 144 -21.95 -9.10 15.48
C GLY A 144 -20.47 -8.71 15.56
N ALA A 145 -19.69 -9.60 16.15
CA ALA A 145 -18.24 -9.54 16.23
C ALA A 145 -17.70 -10.97 16.45
N PRO A 146 -16.41 -11.22 16.15
CA PRO A 146 -15.74 -12.47 16.52
C PRO A 146 -15.84 -12.75 18.03
N ASP A 147 -15.95 -14.03 18.42
CA ASP A 147 -15.88 -14.43 19.84
C ASP A 147 -14.41 -14.61 20.24
N PRO A 148 -13.86 -13.81 21.17
CA PRO A 148 -12.48 -13.96 21.63
C PRO A 148 -12.07 -15.37 22.08
N GLY A 149 -13.03 -16.21 22.50
CA GLY A 149 -12.81 -17.56 22.99
C GLY A 149 -12.68 -18.65 21.92
N LEU A 150 -12.98 -18.37 20.64
CA LEU A 150 -12.93 -19.38 19.58
C LEU A 150 -11.60 -19.35 18.81
N PRO A 151 -11.13 -20.52 18.29
CA PRO A 151 -9.99 -20.60 17.39
C PRO A 151 -10.14 -19.67 16.18
N SER A 152 -9.14 -18.81 15.95
CA SER A 152 -9.26 -17.71 14.97
C SER A 152 -8.15 -17.71 13.92
N LEU A 153 -8.53 -17.45 12.67
CA LEU A 153 -7.63 -17.02 11.61
C LEU A 153 -7.66 -15.50 11.54
N ILE A 154 -6.52 -14.86 11.81
CA ILE A 154 -6.37 -13.42 11.64
C ILE A 154 -5.89 -13.16 10.23
N VAL A 155 -6.56 -12.26 9.51
CA VAL A 155 -6.10 -11.79 8.21
C VAL A 155 -5.77 -10.31 8.29
N ALA A 156 -4.53 -9.96 8.03
CA ALA A 156 -4.03 -8.59 8.04
C ALA A 156 -3.42 -8.25 6.68
N GLY A 157 -3.53 -6.99 6.26
CA GLY A 157 -3.01 -6.58 4.97
C GLY A 157 -3.77 -5.43 4.34
N GLU A 158 -3.83 -5.46 3.02
CA GLU A 158 -4.38 -4.40 2.19
C GLU A 158 -5.74 -4.77 1.55
N SER A 159 -6.10 -4.16 0.41
CA SER A 159 -7.41 -4.30 -0.21
C SER A 159 -7.70 -5.70 -0.75
N ILE A 160 -6.69 -6.47 -1.18
CA ILE A 160 -6.89 -7.88 -1.58
C ILE A 160 -7.26 -8.71 -0.35
N ALA A 161 -6.53 -8.55 0.76
CA ALA A 161 -6.89 -9.18 2.04
C ALA A 161 -8.29 -8.80 2.52
N ALA A 162 -8.71 -7.55 2.31
CA ALA A 162 -10.07 -7.10 2.65
C ALA A 162 -11.16 -7.65 1.71
N GLY A 163 -10.81 -8.32 0.61
CA GLY A 163 -11.75 -8.78 -0.42
C GLY A 163 -12.43 -7.62 -1.15
N HIS A 164 -11.67 -6.58 -1.51
CA HIS A 164 -12.22 -5.39 -2.15
C HIS A 164 -12.89 -5.77 -3.49
N GLY A 165 -14.15 -5.37 -3.66
CA GLY A 165 -14.93 -5.69 -4.87
C GLY A 165 -15.51 -7.11 -4.90
N VAL A 166 -15.22 -7.94 -3.89
CA VAL A 166 -15.65 -9.35 -3.83
C VAL A 166 -16.60 -9.59 -2.65
N ALA A 167 -17.63 -10.43 -2.87
CA ALA A 167 -18.56 -10.82 -1.82
C ALA A 167 -17.78 -11.48 -0.68
N TYR A 168 -18.27 -11.34 0.56
CA TYR A 168 -17.49 -11.79 1.73
C TYR A 168 -17.19 -13.29 1.63
N GLU A 169 -18.21 -14.08 1.35
CA GLU A 169 -18.18 -15.54 1.16
C GLU A 169 -17.25 -16.00 0.03
N ASP A 170 -17.01 -15.16 -0.98
CA ASP A 170 -16.10 -15.45 -2.08
C ASP A 170 -14.65 -14.98 -1.81
N SER A 171 -14.43 -14.22 -0.73
CA SER A 171 -13.11 -13.73 -0.39
C SER A 171 -12.25 -14.86 0.20
N PHE A 172 -10.96 -14.88 -0.14
CA PHE A 172 -10.03 -15.89 0.35
C PHE A 172 -10.04 -16.05 1.90
N PRO A 173 -10.19 -14.98 2.71
CA PRO A 173 -10.31 -15.14 4.16
C PRO A 173 -11.52 -15.98 4.57
N ALA A 174 -12.68 -15.73 3.96
CA ALA A 174 -13.91 -16.46 4.29
C ALA A 174 -13.83 -17.93 3.83
N LEU A 175 -13.28 -18.17 2.65
CA LEU A 175 -13.06 -19.52 2.13
C LEU A 175 -12.13 -20.32 3.05
N MET A 176 -11.00 -19.75 3.45
CA MET A 176 -10.04 -20.42 4.32
C MET A 176 -10.61 -20.78 5.68
N VAL A 177 -11.39 -19.90 6.31
CA VAL A 177 -11.93 -20.20 7.65
C VAL A 177 -13.01 -21.28 7.62
N ASN A 178 -13.79 -21.36 6.55
CA ASN A 178 -14.75 -22.43 6.34
C ASN A 178 -14.02 -23.78 6.23
N ASP A 179 -12.96 -23.84 5.43
CA ASP A 179 -12.21 -25.08 5.18
C ASP A 179 -11.29 -25.48 6.35
N LEU A 180 -10.89 -24.53 7.20
CA LEU A 180 -10.08 -24.78 8.40
C LEU A 180 -10.92 -24.96 9.68
N GLY A 181 -12.22 -24.67 9.65
CA GLY A 181 -13.08 -24.71 10.83
C GLY A 181 -12.71 -23.66 11.89
N LEU A 182 -12.27 -22.48 11.45
CA LEU A 182 -11.89 -21.35 12.30
C LEU A 182 -12.93 -20.22 12.18
N GLN A 183 -12.86 -19.23 13.06
CA GLN A 183 -13.51 -17.93 12.79
C GLN A 183 -12.53 -16.98 12.08
N ALA A 184 -13.07 -16.06 11.27
CA ALA A 184 -12.27 -15.02 10.63
C ALA A 184 -12.21 -13.75 11.50
N VAL A 185 -11.01 -13.18 11.61
CA VAL A 185 -10.77 -11.83 12.11
C VAL A 185 -9.99 -11.07 11.05
N ASN A 186 -10.72 -10.46 10.11
CA ASN A 186 -10.11 -9.79 8.95
C ASN A 186 -9.93 -8.29 9.21
N VAL A 187 -8.74 -7.95 9.71
CA VAL A 187 -8.35 -6.58 10.07
C VAL A 187 -7.68 -5.81 8.93
N ALA A 188 -7.67 -6.40 7.73
CA ALA A 188 -7.14 -5.76 6.54
C ALA A 188 -7.99 -4.56 6.09
N CYS A 189 -7.33 -3.57 5.49
CA CYS A 189 -8.01 -2.39 4.95
C CYS A 189 -7.30 -1.90 3.70
N GLY A 190 -8.08 -1.39 2.74
CA GLY A 190 -7.51 -0.90 1.49
C GLY A 190 -6.54 0.26 1.70
N GLY A 191 -5.51 0.30 0.86
CA GLY A 191 -4.46 1.30 0.93
C GLY A 191 -3.47 1.16 2.09
N TYR A 192 -3.60 0.15 2.96
CA TYR A 192 -2.61 -0.09 4.01
C TYR A 192 -1.22 -0.44 3.46
N GLY A 193 -0.20 0.05 4.15
CA GLY A 193 1.15 -0.48 4.10
C GLY A 193 1.33 -1.68 5.04
N SER A 194 2.52 -2.29 5.02
CA SER A 194 2.86 -3.41 5.89
C SER A 194 2.91 -2.99 7.35
N ASP A 195 3.27 -1.74 7.62
CA ASP A 195 3.31 -1.20 8.97
C ASP A 195 1.90 -1.11 9.59
N GLN A 196 0.92 -0.62 8.84
CA GLN A 196 -0.48 -0.60 9.28
C GLN A 196 -1.00 -2.03 9.47
N ALA A 197 -0.67 -2.96 8.56
CA ALA A 197 -1.03 -4.37 8.69
C ALA A 197 -0.45 -4.99 9.97
N LEU A 198 0.82 -4.72 10.32
CA LEU A 198 1.43 -5.15 11.58
C LEU A 198 0.69 -4.58 12.80
N LEU A 199 0.40 -3.28 12.79
CA LEU A 199 -0.28 -2.64 13.93
C LEU A 199 -1.68 -3.21 14.13
N ARG A 200 -2.45 -3.42 13.06
CA ARG A 200 -3.76 -4.06 13.10
C ARG A 200 -3.68 -5.52 13.54
N LEU A 201 -2.69 -6.27 13.07
CA LEU A 201 -2.42 -7.64 13.48
C LEU A 201 -2.20 -7.71 15.00
N GLY A 202 -1.30 -6.89 15.55
CA GLY A 202 -1.01 -6.88 16.99
C GLY A 202 -2.22 -6.51 17.84
N ASP A 203 -2.98 -5.50 17.41
CA ASP A 203 -4.23 -5.11 18.09
C ASP A 203 -5.30 -6.20 18.04
N ALA A 204 -5.45 -6.90 16.90
CA ALA A 204 -6.37 -8.04 16.79
C ALA A 204 -5.96 -9.19 17.70
N LEU A 205 -4.68 -9.59 17.67
CA LEU A 205 -4.16 -10.67 18.50
C LEU A 205 -4.33 -10.40 19.99
N GLY A 206 -4.18 -9.15 20.43
CA GLY A 206 -4.40 -8.76 21.84
C GLY A 206 -5.85 -8.88 22.32
N ARG A 207 -6.83 -8.97 21.40
CA ARG A 207 -8.25 -9.15 21.71
C ARG A 207 -8.66 -10.62 21.79
N LEU A 208 -7.85 -11.53 21.26
CA LEU A 208 -8.19 -12.95 21.07
C LEU A 208 -7.54 -13.82 22.14
N ARG A 209 -8.27 -14.81 22.65
CA ARG A 209 -7.76 -15.81 23.61
C ARG A 209 -7.23 -17.07 22.94
N ARG A 210 -7.67 -17.35 21.70
CA ARG A 210 -7.26 -18.53 20.92
C ARG A 210 -6.94 -18.17 19.46
N PRO A 211 -6.00 -17.26 19.19
CA PRO A 211 -5.54 -17.06 17.82
C PRO A 211 -4.79 -18.33 17.37
N THR A 212 -5.02 -18.79 16.14
CA THR A 212 -4.47 -20.06 15.62
C THR A 212 -3.49 -19.83 14.48
N ALA A 213 -3.83 -18.93 13.56
CA ALA A 213 -2.95 -18.55 12.46
C ALA A 213 -3.15 -17.09 12.07
N ALA A 214 -2.14 -16.53 11.43
CA ALA A 214 -2.17 -15.17 10.88
C ALA A 214 -1.75 -15.20 9.40
N ILE A 215 -2.65 -14.81 8.51
CA ILE A 215 -2.33 -14.53 7.10
C ILE A 215 -2.06 -13.05 6.94
N ILE A 216 -0.87 -12.72 6.42
CA ILE A 216 -0.44 -11.32 6.25
C ILE A 216 -0.15 -11.08 4.78
N THR A 217 -0.96 -10.27 4.08
CA THR A 217 -0.70 -10.02 2.65
C THR A 217 0.47 -9.07 2.45
N PHE A 218 1.22 -9.34 1.39
CA PHE A 218 2.24 -8.45 0.87
C PHE A 218 2.08 -8.26 -0.64
N VAL A 219 2.14 -7.01 -1.07
CA VAL A 219 2.26 -6.60 -2.46
C VAL A 219 3.33 -5.49 -2.57
N PRO A 220 4.13 -5.44 -3.66
CA PRO A 220 5.25 -4.50 -3.79
C PRO A 220 4.91 -3.03 -3.53
N VAL A 221 3.68 -2.58 -3.85
CA VAL A 221 3.23 -1.19 -3.61
C VAL A 221 3.27 -0.79 -2.12
N MET A 222 3.32 -1.75 -1.21
CA MET A 222 3.43 -1.48 0.23
C MET A 222 4.77 -0.84 0.61
N LEU A 223 5.83 -1.01 -0.19
CA LEU A 223 7.11 -0.30 0.00
C LEU A 223 6.92 1.22 0.03
N PHE A 224 6.24 1.77 -0.97
CA PHE A 224 5.96 3.20 -1.02
C PHE A 224 4.97 3.61 0.07
N ARG A 225 3.94 2.79 0.33
CA ARG A 225 2.96 3.08 1.39
C ARG A 225 3.58 3.16 2.78
N ASN A 226 4.61 2.37 3.07
CA ASN A 226 5.31 2.36 4.36
C ASN A 226 6.07 3.67 4.62
N VAL A 227 6.48 4.40 3.57
CA VAL A 227 7.23 5.67 3.71
C VAL A 227 6.36 6.91 3.58
N GLN A 228 5.09 6.76 3.22
CA GLN A 228 4.13 7.87 3.17
C GLN A 228 3.89 8.44 4.57
N ASP A 229 4.04 9.75 4.71
CA ASP A 229 4.00 10.45 5.99
C ASP A 229 2.82 11.42 6.13
N TYR A 230 1.83 11.37 5.23
CA TYR A 230 0.54 12.04 5.47
C TYR A 230 -0.26 11.40 6.61
N ARG A 231 0.20 10.27 7.14
CA ARG A 231 -0.37 9.50 8.25
C ARG A 231 0.72 9.13 9.27
N PRO A 232 0.33 8.80 10.53
CA PRO A 232 1.19 8.06 11.43
C PRO A 232 1.67 6.75 10.78
N ARG A 233 2.92 6.35 11.05
CA ARG A 233 3.56 5.17 10.47
C ARG A 233 4.61 4.59 11.41
N LEU A 234 5.13 3.42 11.06
CA LEU A 234 6.37 2.93 11.68
C LEU A 234 7.58 3.42 10.90
N ALA A 235 8.63 3.83 11.61
CA ALA A 235 9.93 4.16 11.06
C ALA A 235 11.00 3.26 11.68
N LEU A 236 12.05 2.98 10.92
CA LEU A 236 13.21 2.24 11.41
C LEU A 236 14.24 3.24 11.93
N ARG A 237 14.52 3.23 13.24
CA ARG A 237 15.55 4.05 13.87
C ARG A 237 16.47 3.14 14.69
N GLU A 238 17.76 3.20 14.40
CA GLU A 238 18.77 2.38 15.11
C GLU A 238 18.43 0.88 15.13
N GLY A 239 17.79 0.38 14.05
CA GLY A 239 17.38 -1.02 13.93
C GLY A 239 16.05 -1.37 14.60
N ALA A 240 15.44 -0.46 15.37
CA ALA A 240 14.14 -0.67 16.01
C ALA A 240 12.99 0.01 15.24
N LEU A 241 11.83 -0.64 15.24
CA LEU A 241 10.60 -0.04 14.74
C LEU A 241 10.04 0.92 15.81
N VAL A 242 9.87 2.18 15.43
CA VAL A 242 9.33 3.21 16.31
C VAL A 242 8.15 3.91 15.66
N PRO A 243 7.11 4.30 16.43
CA PRO A 243 6.06 5.16 15.92
C PRO A 243 6.63 6.49 15.43
N ALA A 244 6.22 6.91 14.24
CA ALA A 244 6.50 8.22 13.68
C ALA A 244 5.17 8.93 13.39
N PRO A 245 4.98 10.17 13.90
CA PRO A 245 3.76 10.91 13.63
C PRO A 245 3.64 11.25 12.14
N ALA A 246 2.43 11.65 11.74
CA ALA A 246 2.22 12.26 10.44
C ALA A 246 3.07 13.53 10.30
N ALA A 247 3.29 13.97 9.06
CA ALA A 247 3.96 15.23 8.77
C ALA A 247 3.15 16.39 9.37
N GLU A 248 3.73 17.06 10.35
CA GLU A 248 3.12 18.17 11.09
C GLU A 248 3.77 19.53 10.76
N GLY A 249 3.28 20.59 11.41
CA GLY A 249 3.82 21.94 11.24
C GLY A 249 3.36 22.64 9.95
N PHE A 250 4.02 23.74 9.60
CA PHE A 250 3.67 24.52 8.40
C PHE A 250 3.91 23.72 7.12
N PHE A 251 5.13 23.20 6.93
CA PHE A 251 5.52 22.45 5.73
C PHE A 251 4.79 21.12 5.58
N GLY A 252 4.57 20.37 6.67
CA GLY A 252 3.84 19.10 6.63
C GLY A 252 2.39 19.27 6.19
N ARG A 253 1.79 20.43 6.43
CA ARG A 253 0.41 20.74 6.05
C ARG A 253 0.25 21.23 4.61
N LEU A 254 1.33 21.46 3.85
CA LEU A 254 1.24 21.94 2.46
C LEU A 254 0.77 20.82 1.53
N ARG A 255 -0.27 21.08 0.73
CA ARG A 255 -0.82 20.13 -0.26
C ARG A 255 0.13 19.91 -1.42
N LEU A 256 0.89 20.91 -1.83
CA LEU A 256 1.95 20.74 -2.82
C LEU A 256 3.01 19.75 -2.35
N ARG A 257 3.43 19.85 -1.09
CA ARG A 257 4.38 18.92 -0.50
C ARG A 257 3.79 17.53 -0.37
N ASP A 258 2.54 17.42 0.09
CA ASP A 258 1.81 16.16 0.18
C ASP A 258 1.72 15.46 -1.19
N LEU A 259 1.44 16.20 -2.27
CA LEU A 259 1.48 15.68 -3.63
C LEU A 259 2.87 15.15 -4.00
N LEU A 260 3.92 15.95 -3.80
CA LEU A 260 5.29 15.60 -4.18
C LEU A 260 5.86 14.41 -3.39
N ILE A 261 5.53 14.28 -2.11
CA ILE A 261 6.10 13.25 -1.25
C ILE A 261 5.23 11.99 -1.21
N ASN A 262 3.91 12.15 -1.18
CA ASN A 262 3.01 11.02 -0.93
C ASN A 262 2.26 10.54 -2.16
N GLU A 263 2.19 11.31 -3.25
CA GLU A 263 1.45 10.95 -4.46
C GLU A 263 2.35 10.74 -5.68
N VAL A 264 3.52 11.36 -5.73
CA VAL A 264 4.54 11.03 -6.72
C VAL A 264 5.18 9.71 -6.33
N ARG A 265 4.76 8.66 -7.03
CA ARG A 265 5.12 7.25 -6.82
C ARG A 265 6.54 6.96 -7.30
N TYR A 266 7.54 7.54 -6.65
CA TYR A 266 8.95 7.37 -6.97
C TYR A 266 9.75 7.12 -5.69
N LEU A 267 10.64 6.11 -5.74
CA LEU A 267 11.67 5.90 -4.73
C LEU A 267 13.04 5.99 -5.40
N SER A 268 13.92 6.85 -4.88
CA SER A 268 15.33 6.85 -5.26
C SER A 268 16.02 5.56 -4.82
N ASP A 269 17.25 5.29 -5.29
CA ASP A 269 18.03 4.14 -4.79
C ASP A 269 18.14 4.11 -3.27
N HIS A 270 18.35 5.27 -2.65
CA HIS A 270 18.40 5.39 -1.20
C HIS A 270 17.03 5.15 -0.57
N GLY A 271 15.98 5.77 -1.12
CA GLY A 271 14.60 5.59 -0.65
C GLY A 271 14.13 4.14 -0.77
N LEU A 272 14.52 3.43 -1.83
CA LEU A 272 14.22 2.02 -2.03
C LEU A 272 14.95 1.17 -0.99
N ARG A 273 16.25 1.38 -0.78
CA ARG A 273 16.98 0.68 0.30
C ARG A 273 16.36 0.91 1.67
N ASP A 274 15.95 2.13 1.97
CA ASP A 274 15.33 2.46 3.26
C ASP A 274 13.94 1.83 3.41
N ALA A 275 13.12 1.91 2.36
CA ALA A 275 11.80 1.29 2.32
C ALA A 275 11.89 -0.25 2.43
N THR A 276 12.84 -0.88 1.74
CA THR A 276 13.06 -2.33 1.84
C THR A 276 13.51 -2.71 3.24
N ARG A 277 14.51 -2.03 3.83
CA ARG A 277 14.96 -2.29 5.21
C ARG A 277 13.83 -2.13 6.24
N LEU A 278 13.04 -1.07 6.13
CA LEU A 278 11.87 -0.83 6.96
C LEU A 278 10.86 -1.97 6.80
N THR A 279 10.54 -2.35 5.57
CA THR A 279 9.60 -3.43 5.26
C THR A 279 10.08 -4.77 5.81
N SER A 280 11.36 -5.12 5.63
CA SER A 280 11.97 -6.31 6.22
C SER A 280 11.83 -6.34 7.74
N ALA A 281 12.09 -5.22 8.42
CA ALA A 281 11.91 -5.14 9.86
C ALA A 281 10.44 -5.34 10.28
N ILE A 282 9.50 -4.74 9.55
CA ILE A 282 8.07 -4.91 9.77
C ILE A 282 7.64 -6.37 9.58
N LEU A 283 8.08 -7.04 8.51
CA LEU A 283 7.70 -8.43 8.24
C LEU A 283 8.22 -9.38 9.32
N ARG A 284 9.47 -9.23 9.76
CA ARG A 284 10.00 -10.01 10.90
C ARG A 284 9.20 -9.77 12.16
N GLU A 285 8.87 -8.52 12.43
CA GLU A 285 8.08 -8.15 13.60
C GLU A 285 6.66 -8.74 13.56
N SER A 286 6.00 -8.74 12.39
CA SER A 286 4.70 -9.37 12.21
C SER A 286 4.73 -10.87 12.51
N ALA A 287 5.74 -11.58 12.01
CA ALA A 287 5.91 -13.00 12.30
C ALA A 287 6.18 -13.24 13.79
N ARG A 288 7.03 -12.40 14.41
CA ARG A 288 7.34 -12.47 15.84
C ARG A 288 6.09 -12.25 16.70
N VAL A 289 5.33 -11.19 16.42
CA VAL A 289 4.10 -10.84 17.16
C VAL A 289 3.04 -11.92 17.03
N ALA A 290 2.84 -12.49 15.84
CA ALA A 290 1.93 -13.62 15.64
C ALA A 290 2.33 -14.83 16.50
N ARG A 291 3.60 -15.26 16.40
CA ARG A 291 4.11 -16.40 17.19
C ARG A 291 4.00 -16.17 18.69
N GLN A 292 4.26 -14.95 19.17
CA GLN A 292 4.13 -14.61 20.59
C GLN A 292 2.72 -14.76 21.14
N HIS A 293 1.70 -14.63 20.28
CA HIS A 293 0.31 -14.83 20.68
C HIS A 293 -0.17 -16.26 20.41
N GLY A 294 0.72 -17.17 19.95
CA GLY A 294 0.35 -18.56 19.64
C GLY A 294 -0.25 -18.75 18.25
N ALA A 295 -0.17 -17.76 17.36
CA ALA A 295 -0.63 -17.87 15.99
C ALA A 295 0.54 -18.23 15.04
N GLU A 296 0.33 -19.19 14.14
CA GLU A 296 1.30 -19.49 13.09
C GLU A 296 1.21 -18.44 11.95
N PRO A 297 2.30 -17.68 11.68
CA PRO A 297 2.30 -16.69 10.61
C PRO A 297 2.51 -17.33 9.24
N LEU A 298 1.80 -16.82 8.23
CA LEU A 298 2.07 -17.08 6.81
C LEU A 298 1.87 -15.78 6.02
N PHE A 299 2.90 -15.38 5.28
CA PHE A 299 2.82 -14.23 4.36
C PHE A 299 2.22 -14.67 3.02
N ALA A 300 1.15 -14.00 2.60
CA ALA A 300 0.52 -14.19 1.32
C ALA A 300 1.07 -13.15 0.33
N VAL A 301 2.01 -13.56 -0.52
CA VAL A 301 2.58 -12.71 -1.56
C VAL A 301 1.75 -12.88 -2.82
N ILE A 302 0.98 -11.85 -3.19
CA ILE A 302 0.12 -11.90 -4.37
C ILE A 302 0.86 -11.24 -5.54
N SER A 303 1.14 -11.98 -6.60
CA SER A 303 1.79 -11.48 -7.81
C SER A 303 0.81 -11.54 -8.99
N ILE A 304 0.76 -10.49 -9.80
CA ILE A 304 -0.09 -10.48 -10.99
C ILE A 304 0.71 -10.97 -12.19
N GLY A 305 0.13 -11.91 -12.93
CA GLY A 305 0.70 -12.52 -14.11
C GLY A 305 0.57 -14.04 -14.08
N ARG A 306 1.16 -14.67 -15.08
CA ARG A 306 1.08 -16.13 -15.22
C ARG A 306 1.92 -16.83 -14.16
N PRO A 307 1.57 -18.07 -13.78
CA PRO A 307 2.41 -18.92 -12.94
C PRO A 307 3.85 -18.97 -13.45
N ARG A 308 4.80 -18.65 -12.58
CA ARG A 308 6.22 -18.64 -12.92
C ARG A 308 7.10 -18.93 -11.70
N THR A 309 8.39 -19.14 -11.93
CA THR A 309 9.36 -19.32 -10.84
C THR A 309 9.72 -17.97 -10.23
N LEU A 310 10.15 -17.96 -8.96
CA LEU A 310 10.51 -16.73 -8.23
C LEU A 310 11.46 -15.81 -9.01
N ASP A 311 12.40 -16.40 -9.75
CA ASP A 311 13.44 -15.68 -10.50
C ASP A 311 12.91 -14.99 -11.76
N GLU A 312 11.74 -15.39 -12.25
CA GLU A 312 11.05 -14.83 -13.42
C GLU A 312 10.09 -13.69 -13.04
N HIS A 313 9.87 -13.43 -11.74
CA HIS A 313 9.07 -12.28 -11.31
C HIS A 313 9.90 -10.99 -11.37
N PRO A 314 9.32 -9.89 -11.87
CA PRO A 314 9.84 -8.52 -11.70
C PRO A 314 10.28 -8.21 -10.25
N GLU A 315 9.48 -8.63 -9.29
CA GLU A 315 9.72 -8.47 -7.87
C GLU A 315 10.61 -9.57 -7.25
N GLY A 316 11.09 -10.55 -8.02
CA GLY A 316 11.78 -11.74 -7.50
C GLY A 316 12.97 -11.43 -6.61
N ALA A 317 13.82 -10.46 -7.00
CA ALA A 317 14.96 -10.02 -6.18
C ALA A 317 14.51 -9.38 -4.86
N LEU A 318 13.45 -8.57 -4.89
CA LEU A 318 12.86 -7.99 -3.69
C LEU A 318 12.28 -9.08 -2.78
N LEU A 319 11.56 -10.05 -3.35
CA LEU A 319 10.97 -11.15 -2.58
C LEU A 319 12.03 -12.06 -1.94
N ARG A 320 13.17 -12.28 -2.61
CA ARG A 320 14.31 -13.00 -2.01
C ARG A 320 14.82 -12.26 -0.77
N GLU A 321 15.06 -10.96 -0.88
CA GLU A 321 15.50 -10.13 0.26
C GLU A 321 14.45 -10.08 1.38
N LEU A 322 13.16 -9.93 1.03
CA LEU A 322 12.07 -9.75 1.98
C LEU A 322 11.66 -11.04 2.71
N PHE A 323 11.74 -12.21 2.06
CA PHE A 323 11.20 -13.45 2.59
C PHE A 323 12.21 -14.60 2.67
N VAL A 324 12.92 -14.87 1.57
CA VAL A 324 13.80 -16.05 1.47
C VAL A 324 15.02 -15.90 2.38
N GLU A 325 15.77 -14.81 2.24
CA GLU A 325 16.98 -14.55 3.03
C GLU A 325 16.68 -14.37 4.54
N GLN A 326 15.44 -13.99 4.85
CA GLN A 326 14.97 -13.82 6.23
C GLN A 326 14.37 -15.08 6.83
N GLY A 327 14.20 -16.15 6.04
CA GLY A 327 13.56 -17.39 6.46
C GLY A 327 12.09 -17.20 6.89
N LEU A 328 11.39 -16.22 6.32
CA LEU A 328 9.99 -15.96 6.67
C LEU A 328 9.07 -16.97 5.96
N PRO A 329 8.03 -17.48 6.65
CA PRO A 329 7.06 -18.39 6.05
C PRO A 329 6.17 -17.64 5.06
N TYR A 330 6.32 -17.88 3.76
CA TYR A 330 5.50 -17.25 2.73
C TYR A 330 4.94 -18.26 1.74
N ALA A 331 3.93 -17.81 1.00
CA ALA A 331 3.38 -18.45 -0.19
C ALA A 331 3.25 -17.38 -1.27
N LEU A 332 3.82 -17.65 -2.44
CA LEU A 332 3.74 -16.79 -3.62
C LEU A 332 2.63 -17.33 -4.51
N VAL A 333 1.60 -16.51 -4.70
CA VAL A 333 0.41 -16.85 -5.49
C VAL A 333 0.38 -15.96 -6.73
N ASP A 334 0.48 -16.57 -7.90
CA ASP A 334 0.28 -15.91 -9.18
C ASP A 334 -1.22 -15.81 -9.49
N VAL A 335 -1.67 -14.60 -9.83
CA VAL A 335 -3.04 -14.31 -10.29
C VAL A 335 -2.98 -13.89 -11.75
N ASP A 336 -3.60 -14.70 -12.61
CA ASP A 336 -3.61 -14.38 -14.05
C ASP A 336 -4.41 -13.08 -14.29
N PRO A 337 -3.97 -12.20 -15.20
CA PRO A 337 -4.70 -10.96 -15.51
C PRO A 337 -6.16 -11.17 -15.93
N SER A 338 -6.52 -12.35 -16.43
CA SER A 338 -7.91 -12.72 -16.75
C SER A 338 -8.79 -13.00 -15.53
N GLU A 339 -8.20 -13.26 -14.36
CA GLU A 339 -8.87 -13.49 -13.08
C GLU A 339 -8.96 -12.19 -12.25
N LEU A 340 -9.02 -11.03 -12.92
CA LEU A 340 -9.12 -9.71 -12.29
C LEU A 340 -10.43 -9.03 -12.63
N LEU A 341 -10.97 -8.30 -11.66
CA LEU A 341 -12.17 -7.48 -11.85
C LEU A 341 -11.91 -6.40 -12.92
N PRO A 342 -12.68 -6.36 -14.03
CA PRO A 342 -12.40 -5.45 -15.15
C PRO A 342 -12.40 -3.96 -14.81
N TRP A 343 -13.10 -3.56 -13.73
CA TRP A 343 -13.32 -2.16 -13.36
C TRP A 343 -12.41 -1.65 -12.24
N ASP A 344 -11.71 -2.52 -11.52
CA ASP A 344 -10.83 -2.10 -10.41
C ASP A 344 -9.46 -2.81 -10.36
N GLY A 345 -9.28 -3.93 -11.07
CA GLY A 345 -8.02 -4.67 -11.17
C GLY A 345 -7.67 -5.55 -9.95
N HIS A 346 -8.53 -5.67 -8.94
CA HIS A 346 -8.35 -6.64 -7.86
C HIS A 346 -8.65 -8.07 -8.34
N PRO A 347 -8.09 -9.09 -7.66
CA PRO A 347 -8.49 -10.48 -7.85
C PRO A 347 -10.00 -10.67 -7.82
N ASP A 348 -10.53 -11.40 -8.81
CA ASP A 348 -11.93 -11.78 -8.87
C ASP A 348 -12.23 -12.98 -7.93
N PRO A 349 -13.49 -13.45 -7.84
CA PRO A 349 -13.84 -14.62 -7.03
C PRO A 349 -13.08 -15.90 -7.41
N ALA A 350 -12.70 -16.10 -8.67
CA ALA A 350 -11.94 -17.27 -9.09
C ALA A 350 -10.48 -17.18 -8.59
N ALA A 351 -9.86 -16.01 -8.69
CA ALA A 351 -8.54 -15.77 -8.09
C ALA A 351 -8.57 -15.92 -6.57
N HIS A 352 -9.60 -15.42 -5.87
CA HIS A 352 -9.72 -15.60 -4.41
C HIS A 352 -9.82 -17.09 -4.00
N ARG A 353 -10.52 -17.92 -4.78
CA ARG A 353 -10.54 -19.39 -4.57
C ARG A 353 -9.16 -20.02 -4.76
N ARG A 354 -8.40 -19.59 -5.77
CA ARG A 354 -7.01 -20.05 -5.98
C ARG A 354 -6.12 -19.63 -4.82
N ILE A 355 -6.17 -18.36 -4.41
CA ILE A 355 -5.43 -17.82 -3.26
C ILE A 355 -5.72 -18.64 -2.01
N ALA A 356 -7.00 -18.87 -1.67
CA ALA A 356 -7.37 -19.66 -0.49
C ALA A 356 -6.74 -21.06 -0.52
N LYS A 357 -6.87 -21.77 -1.65
CA LYS A 357 -6.33 -23.13 -1.83
C LYS A 357 -4.81 -23.19 -1.65
N GLU A 358 -4.08 -22.26 -2.25
CA GLU A 358 -2.62 -22.24 -2.15
C GLU A 358 -2.14 -21.87 -0.75
N LEU A 359 -2.79 -20.90 -0.11
CA LEU A 359 -2.46 -20.52 1.27
C LEU A 359 -2.79 -21.63 2.26
N GLU A 360 -3.90 -22.34 2.10
CA GLU A 360 -4.21 -23.51 2.93
C GLU A 360 -3.21 -24.64 2.76
N ALA A 361 -2.81 -24.95 1.53
CA ALA A 361 -1.79 -25.96 1.26
C ALA A 361 -0.46 -25.62 1.95
N ALA A 362 -0.11 -24.33 2.01
CA ALA A 362 1.09 -23.85 2.70
C ALA A 362 0.91 -23.79 4.23
N LEU A 363 -0.30 -23.53 4.74
CA LEU A 363 -0.57 -23.36 6.16
C LEU A 363 -0.81 -24.68 6.90
N ARG A 364 -1.57 -25.62 6.32
CA ARG A 364 -1.99 -26.87 6.98
C ARG A 364 -0.82 -27.66 7.56
N PRO A 365 0.30 -27.89 6.84
CA PRO A 365 1.43 -28.60 7.42
C PRO A 365 1.96 -27.91 8.68
N ARG A 366 1.93 -26.57 8.75
CA ARG A 366 2.46 -25.81 9.88
C ARG A 366 1.56 -25.86 11.11
N LEU A 367 0.24 -25.89 10.90
CA LEU A 367 -0.72 -26.05 12.00
C LEU A 367 -0.57 -27.40 12.70
N SER A 368 -0.31 -28.48 11.95
CA SER A 368 -0.13 -29.82 12.51
C SER A 368 1.15 -29.99 13.34
N HIS A 369 2.17 -29.13 13.15
CA HIS A 369 3.40 -29.16 13.95
C HIS A 369 3.32 -28.28 15.21
N ALA A 370 2.28 -27.47 15.33
CA ALA A 370 2.07 -26.55 16.46
C ALA A 370 1.10 -27.10 17.52
N GLN A 371 0.44 -28.24 17.23
CA GLN A 371 -0.38 -29.03 18.16
C GLN A 371 0.45 -30.18 18.72
#